data_AF-A0A2P4YQ45-F1
#
_entry.id   AF-A0A2P4YQ45-F1
#
_cell.length_a   1.000
_cell.length_b   1.000
_cell.length_c   1.000
_cell.angle_alpha   90.00
_cell.angle_beta   90.00
_cell.angle_gamma   90.00
#
_symmetry.space_group_name_H-M   'P 1'
#
loop_
_entity.id
_entity.type
_entity.pdbx_description
1 polymer ?
#
loop_
_entity_poly.entity_id
_entity_poly.type
_entity_poly.pdbx_seq_one_letter_code
_entity_poly.pdbx_strand_id
1 'polypeptide(L)'
;MGHYHVGTIRKDRKGWCKGIDFKQKRRPKWMPRGLYRIAVWRDRPEFVALSWMDSKPVRFLATGCSTQITHVSRREPGGSVAQVPCPQLYYKTIFLGLVDIAMVNAFIVHKIAMRARGRTVPTHAVFMRRLHIALLGQTPEDFDADDDLGNLVTEPLPSIAHMLELTDERNGMKRRQWLCKVCSAYAGPGVRSFETSYSCATCTKAKRGRVTLCNKARRLQHGSLLTCNQIWHQRWRNGTAIPHELQHKIRFVDRRRPEVASEAEEEE
;
A
#
# COMPACT_ATOMS: atom_id res chain seq x y z
N MET A 1 11.67 32.22 -9.35
CA MET A 1 11.25 31.10 -8.47
C MET A 1 11.90 29.82 -8.99
N GLY A 2 12.85 29.25 -8.24
CA GLY A 2 13.44 27.97 -8.58
C GLY A 2 12.44 26.85 -8.33
N HIS A 3 11.80 26.35 -9.39
CA HIS A 3 10.91 25.20 -9.27
C HIS A 3 11.77 23.94 -9.08
N TYR A 4 11.92 23.48 -7.83
CA TYR A 4 12.43 22.15 -7.50
C TYR A 4 11.33 21.14 -7.81
N HIS A 5 11.52 20.36 -8.86
CA HIS A 5 10.64 19.28 -9.24
C HIS A 5 11.44 18.00 -9.15
N VAL A 6 10.92 17.01 -8.42
CA VAL A 6 11.45 15.66 -8.45
C VAL A 6 10.28 14.72 -8.61
N GLY A 7 10.31 13.90 -9.66
CA GLY A 7 9.22 12.98 -9.92
C GLY A 7 9.65 11.78 -10.75
N THR A 8 8.82 10.76 -10.74
CA THR A 8 8.97 9.65 -11.67
C THR A 8 8.56 10.08 -13.08
N ILE A 9 9.24 9.56 -14.10
CA ILE A 9 8.97 9.90 -15.49
C ILE A 9 8.78 8.64 -16.34
N ARG A 10 7.84 8.69 -17.28
CA ARG A 10 7.69 7.64 -18.28
C ARG A 10 8.78 7.75 -19.35
N LYS A 11 9.30 6.60 -19.79
CA LYS A 11 10.39 6.51 -20.77
C LYS A 11 10.06 7.03 -22.17
N ASP A 12 8.78 7.18 -22.49
CA ASP A 12 8.27 7.62 -23.78
C ASP A 12 7.99 9.13 -23.85
N ARG A 13 8.32 9.87 -22.78
CA ARG A 13 8.22 11.32 -22.77
C ARG A 13 9.39 11.93 -23.55
N LYS A 14 9.09 12.97 -24.34
CA LYS A 14 10.11 13.78 -25.04
C LYS A 14 11.10 14.35 -24.02
N GLY A 15 12.38 14.37 -24.36
CA GLY A 15 13.46 14.85 -23.49
C GLY A 15 14.08 13.79 -22.57
N TRP A 16 13.54 12.56 -22.50
CA TRP A 16 14.17 11.48 -21.73
C TRP A 16 15.44 10.95 -22.41
N CYS A 17 16.54 10.86 -21.66
CA CYS A 17 17.80 10.29 -22.15
C CYS A 17 17.71 8.75 -22.21
N LYS A 18 17.63 8.19 -23.41
CA LYS A 18 17.57 6.73 -23.61
C LYS A 18 18.87 6.01 -23.20
N GLY A 19 20.01 6.70 -23.18
CA GLY A 19 21.31 6.12 -22.84
C GLY A 19 21.41 5.62 -21.40
N ILE A 20 20.66 6.24 -20.48
CA ILE A 20 20.64 5.82 -19.08
C ILE A 20 19.55 4.79 -18.78
N ASP A 21 18.72 4.40 -19.77
CA ASP A 21 17.64 3.45 -19.51
C ASP A 21 18.15 2.01 -19.38
N PHE A 22 17.47 1.22 -18.57
CA PHE A 22 17.68 -0.22 -18.50
C PHE A 22 16.76 -0.93 -19.48
N LYS A 23 17.33 -1.78 -20.33
CA LYS A 23 16.57 -2.58 -21.31
C LYS A 23 15.69 -3.64 -20.64
N GLN A 24 16.11 -4.11 -19.46
CA GLN A 24 15.45 -5.18 -18.73
C GLN A 24 14.20 -4.68 -17.98
N LYS A 25 13.09 -5.42 -18.04
CA LYS A 25 11.85 -5.12 -17.29
C LYS A 25 11.95 -5.42 -15.79
N ARG A 26 12.85 -6.32 -15.41
CA ARG A 26 13.14 -6.74 -14.02
C ARG A 26 14.65 -6.89 -13.87
N ARG A 27 15.16 -6.75 -12.65
CA ARG A 27 16.58 -6.93 -12.36
C ARG A 27 17.02 -8.38 -12.58
N PRO A 28 18.05 -8.65 -13.42
CA PRO A 28 18.67 -9.96 -13.52
C PRO A 28 19.44 -10.35 -12.26
N LYS A 29 19.61 -11.66 -11.99
CA LYS A 29 20.35 -12.14 -10.81
C LYS A 29 21.80 -11.64 -10.76
N TRP A 30 22.48 -11.58 -11.90
CA TRP A 30 23.88 -11.13 -12.02
C TRP A 30 24.06 -9.62 -11.79
N MET A 31 22.98 -8.84 -11.90
CA MET A 31 23.05 -7.39 -11.77
C MET A 31 22.93 -6.98 -10.30
N PRO A 32 23.87 -6.18 -9.76
CA PRO A 32 23.79 -5.72 -8.38
C PRO A 32 22.51 -4.91 -8.16
N ARG A 33 21.88 -5.14 -7.00
CA ARG A 33 20.70 -4.37 -6.58
C ARG A 33 21.12 -2.94 -6.27
N GLY A 34 20.34 -1.97 -6.73
CA GLY A 34 20.64 -0.55 -6.54
C GLY A 34 21.53 0.06 -7.62
N LEU A 35 21.90 -0.70 -8.66
CA LEU A 35 22.63 -0.14 -9.80
C LEU A 35 21.85 1.02 -10.40
N TYR A 36 22.54 2.13 -10.67
CA TYR A 36 21.91 3.32 -11.23
C TYR A 36 22.74 3.98 -12.31
N ARG A 37 22.07 4.81 -13.11
CA ARG A 37 22.65 5.59 -14.21
C ARG A 37 22.10 7.00 -14.17
N ILE A 38 22.97 8.00 -14.28
CA ILE A 38 22.60 9.41 -14.22
C ILE A 38 22.97 10.07 -15.54
N ALA A 39 22.09 10.95 -16.02
CA ALA A 39 22.40 11.92 -17.07
C ALA A 39 22.11 13.32 -16.54
N VAL A 40 23.01 14.25 -16.84
CA VAL A 40 22.86 15.67 -16.53
C VAL A 40 22.69 16.41 -17.84
N TRP A 41 21.77 17.37 -17.88
CA TRP A 41 21.62 18.22 -19.06
C TRP A 41 22.80 19.20 -19.13
N ARG A 42 23.56 19.17 -20.24
CA ARG A 42 24.74 20.01 -20.48
C ARG A 42 24.47 21.51 -20.30
N ASP A 43 23.41 22.03 -20.92
CA ASP A 43 23.14 23.48 -20.93
C ASP A 43 22.43 23.96 -19.66
N ARG A 44 21.82 23.03 -18.92
CA ARG A 44 21.00 23.28 -17.73
C ARG A 44 21.32 22.23 -16.66
N PRO A 45 22.50 22.28 -16.04
CA PRO A 45 23.01 21.24 -15.14
C PRO A 45 22.14 21.02 -13.89
N GLU A 46 21.22 21.94 -13.59
CA GLU A 46 20.20 21.72 -12.59
C GLU A 46 19.26 20.57 -12.94
N PHE A 47 19.10 20.20 -14.22
CA PHE A 47 18.27 19.07 -14.64
C PHE A 47 19.06 17.76 -14.65
N VAL A 48 18.59 16.82 -13.83
CA VAL A 48 19.17 15.51 -13.67
C VAL A 48 18.12 14.44 -13.96
N ALA A 49 18.48 13.50 -14.83
CA ALA A 49 17.73 12.29 -15.10
C ALA A 49 18.43 11.09 -14.45
N LEU A 50 17.66 10.22 -13.80
CA LEU A 50 18.15 9.06 -13.08
C LEU A 50 17.36 7.81 -13.46
N SER A 51 18.06 6.71 -13.77
CA SER A 51 17.48 5.36 -13.77
C SER A 51 18.06 4.56 -12.62
N TRP A 52 17.21 3.99 -11.77
CA TRP A 52 17.61 3.16 -10.62
C TRP A 52 17.02 1.76 -10.75
N MET A 53 17.86 0.73 -10.62
CA MET A 53 17.49 -0.67 -10.73
C MET A 53 17.44 -1.34 -9.36
N ASP A 54 16.23 -1.48 -8.82
CA ASP A 54 15.97 -2.28 -7.63
C ASP A 54 15.45 -3.66 -8.03
N SER A 55 14.18 -3.99 -7.75
CA SER A 55 13.52 -5.17 -8.32
C SER A 55 13.12 -4.95 -9.79
N LYS A 56 12.84 -3.69 -10.13
CA LYS A 56 12.45 -3.19 -11.45
C LYS A 56 13.10 -1.83 -11.68
N PRO A 57 13.31 -1.41 -12.94
CA PRO A 57 13.85 -0.09 -13.23
C PRO A 57 12.82 0.99 -12.90
N VAL A 58 13.24 2.01 -12.15
CA VAL A 58 12.49 3.23 -11.89
C VAL A 58 13.25 4.41 -12.49
N ARG A 59 12.52 5.36 -13.06
CA ARG A 59 13.07 6.51 -13.77
C ARG A 59 12.62 7.78 -13.07
N PHE A 60 13.56 8.69 -12.82
CA PHE A 60 13.32 9.96 -12.16
C PHE A 60 13.83 11.10 -13.03
N LEU A 61 13.12 12.22 -12.98
CA LEU A 61 13.58 13.50 -13.50
C LEU A 61 13.51 14.51 -12.38
N ALA A 62 14.59 15.25 -12.20
CA ALA A 62 14.79 16.15 -11.09
C ALA A 62 15.41 17.48 -11.48
N THR A 63 15.07 18.55 -10.77
CA THR A 63 15.74 19.85 -10.83
C THR A 63 16.38 20.21 -9.50
N GLY A 64 17.63 20.69 -9.54
CA GLY A 64 18.35 21.24 -8.38
C GLY A 64 18.59 20.24 -7.25
N CYS A 65 18.69 18.94 -7.56
CA CYS A 65 18.84 17.89 -6.56
C CYS A 65 20.23 17.27 -6.55
N SER A 66 20.72 16.99 -5.34
CA SER A 66 21.99 16.29 -5.11
C SER A 66 21.98 14.92 -5.76
N THR A 67 23.06 14.62 -6.46
CA THR A 67 23.38 13.31 -7.05
C THR A 67 24.28 12.47 -6.15
N GLN A 68 24.51 12.90 -4.90
CA GLN A 68 25.31 12.14 -3.95
C GLN A 68 24.69 10.76 -3.68
N ILE A 69 25.59 9.79 -3.55
CA ILE A 69 25.23 8.41 -3.26
C ILE A 69 24.82 8.31 -1.80
N THR A 70 23.69 7.68 -1.56
CA THR A 70 23.21 7.29 -0.24
C THR A 70 22.91 5.79 -0.24
N HIS A 71 22.43 5.27 0.89
CA HIS A 71 22.03 3.88 1.01
C HIS A 71 20.59 3.77 1.48
N VAL A 72 19.88 2.75 1.01
CA VAL A 72 18.53 2.42 1.43
C VAL A 72 18.54 1.01 2.04
N SER A 73 17.96 0.87 3.24
CA SER A 73 17.72 -0.44 3.83
C SER A 73 16.67 -1.20 3.01
N ARG A 74 16.98 -2.44 2.61
CA ARG A 74 16.07 -3.33 1.90
C ARG A 74 16.03 -4.68 2.58
N ARG A 75 14.83 -5.20 2.77
CA ARG A 75 14.63 -6.57 3.25
C ARG A 75 14.79 -7.55 2.10
N GLU A 76 15.63 -8.54 2.28
CA GLU A 76 15.87 -9.61 1.32
C GLU A 76 14.98 -10.83 1.60
N PRO A 77 14.75 -11.70 0.60
CA PRO A 77 14.13 -13.01 0.82
C PRO A 77 14.93 -13.79 1.87
N GLY A 78 14.29 -14.14 2.99
CA GLY A 78 14.97 -14.71 4.17
C GLY A 78 14.95 -13.80 5.40
N GLY A 79 14.55 -12.53 5.23
CA GLY A 79 14.29 -11.61 6.33
C GLY A 79 15.47 -10.74 6.76
N SER A 80 16.67 -11.00 6.23
CA SER A 80 17.85 -10.16 6.41
C SER A 80 17.65 -8.77 5.78
N VAL A 81 18.40 -7.78 6.29
CA VAL A 81 18.39 -6.39 5.80
C VAL A 81 19.72 -6.11 5.12
N ALA A 82 19.66 -5.67 3.86
CA ALA A 82 20.82 -5.26 3.08
C ALA A 82 20.80 -3.74 2.85
N GLN A 83 21.98 -3.12 2.84
CA GLN A 83 22.14 -1.74 2.41
C GLN A 83 22.33 -1.71 0.89
N VAL A 84 21.41 -1.02 0.21
CA VAL A 84 21.41 -0.92 -1.24
C VAL A 84 21.77 0.50 -1.64
N PRO A 85 22.74 0.71 -2.55
CA PRO A 85 23.08 2.06 -3.01
C PRO A 85 21.89 2.70 -3.71
N CYS A 86 21.66 3.97 -3.39
CA CYS A 86 20.57 4.75 -3.96
C CYS A 86 20.96 6.23 -3.96
N PRO A 87 20.75 6.97 -5.06
CA PRO A 87 20.97 8.41 -5.05
C PRO A 87 20.01 9.13 -4.09
N GLN A 88 20.49 10.18 -3.41
CA GLN A 88 19.70 10.97 -2.46
C GLN A 88 18.37 11.49 -3.05
N LEU A 89 18.35 11.68 -4.37
CA LEU A 89 17.16 12.04 -5.14
C LEU A 89 15.94 11.15 -4.86
N TYR A 90 16.16 9.86 -4.65
CA TYR A 90 15.10 8.89 -4.38
C TYR A 90 14.30 9.27 -3.12
N TYR A 91 15.00 9.57 -2.02
CA TYR A 91 14.37 9.95 -0.77
C TYR A 91 13.65 11.29 -0.88
N LYS A 92 14.26 12.27 -1.54
CA LYS A 92 13.61 13.56 -1.80
C LYS A 92 12.31 13.38 -2.58
N THR A 93 12.27 12.47 -3.56
CA THR A 93 11.05 12.16 -4.31
C THR A 93 9.94 11.61 -3.40
N ILE A 94 10.28 10.64 -2.54
CA ILE A 94 9.31 10.02 -1.63
C ILE A 94 8.78 11.07 -0.66
N PHE A 95 9.67 11.84 -0.06
CA PHE A 95 9.30 12.90 0.89
C PHE A 95 8.39 13.93 0.24
N LEU A 96 8.76 14.48 -0.92
CA LEU A 96 7.93 15.45 -1.64
C LEU A 96 6.57 14.85 -2.05
N GLY A 97 6.53 13.58 -2.40
CA GLY A 97 5.26 12.87 -2.66
C GLY A 97 4.38 12.74 -1.41
N LEU A 98 4.95 12.49 -0.24
CA LEU A 98 4.21 12.46 1.03
C LEU A 98 3.69 13.85 1.41
N VAL A 99 4.51 14.88 1.22
CA VAL A 99 4.12 16.29 1.46
C VAL A 99 2.96 16.69 0.54
N ASP A 100 3.00 16.32 -0.74
CA ASP A 100 1.90 16.59 -1.69
C ASP A 100 0.60 15.93 -1.24
N ILE A 101 0.65 14.65 -0.84
CA ILE A 101 -0.51 13.92 -0.29
C ILE A 101 -1.04 14.60 0.97
N ALA A 102 -0.15 14.99 1.90
CA ALA A 102 -0.52 15.64 3.14
C ALA A 102 -1.21 16.99 2.88
N MET A 103 -0.70 17.78 1.93
CA MET A 103 -1.27 19.08 1.57
C MET A 103 -2.65 18.93 0.91
N VAL A 104 -2.85 17.93 0.05
CA VAL A 104 -4.16 17.61 -0.52
C VAL A 104 -5.14 17.20 0.58
N ASN A 105 -4.73 16.32 1.50
CA ASN A 105 -5.57 15.88 2.60
C ASN A 105 -5.91 17.04 3.56
N ALA A 106 -4.94 17.90 3.89
CA ALA A 106 -5.16 19.10 4.68
C ALA A 106 -6.19 20.02 4.02
N PHE A 107 -6.13 20.19 2.69
CA PHE A 107 -7.14 20.95 1.96
C PHE A 107 -8.52 20.29 2.04
N ILE A 108 -8.63 18.97 1.88
CA ILE A 108 -9.91 18.25 2.02
C ILE A 108 -10.53 18.50 3.39
N VAL A 109 -9.75 18.35 4.47
CA VAL A 109 -10.20 18.60 5.84
C VAL A 109 -10.62 20.06 6.02
N HIS A 110 -9.84 21.00 5.50
CA HIS A 110 -10.18 22.43 5.53
C HIS A 110 -11.52 22.71 4.85
N LYS A 111 -11.81 22.08 3.69
CA LYS A 111 -13.10 22.21 3.01
C LYS A 111 -14.26 21.70 3.88
N ILE A 112 -14.08 20.57 4.56
CA ILE A 112 -15.09 19.98 5.43
C ILE A 112 -15.36 20.92 6.62
N ALA A 113 -14.31 21.39 7.29
CA ALA A 113 -14.42 22.30 8.43
C ALA A 113 -15.08 23.63 8.06
N MET A 114 -14.74 24.20 6.90
CA MET A 114 -15.34 25.45 6.42
C MET A 114 -16.83 25.29 6.11
N ARG A 115 -17.24 24.17 5.50
CA ARG A 115 -18.65 23.85 5.25
C ARG A 115 -19.43 23.66 6.54
N ALA A 116 -18.87 22.94 7.52
CA ALA A 116 -19.49 22.75 8.82
C ALA A 116 -19.73 24.07 9.56
N ARG A 117 -18.88 25.08 9.33
CA ARG A 117 -18.99 26.43 9.90
C ARG A 117 -19.82 27.40 9.03
N GLY A 118 -20.43 26.93 7.93
CA GLY A 118 -21.21 27.77 7.01
C GLY A 118 -20.39 28.83 6.25
N ARG A 119 -19.06 28.67 6.17
CA ARG A 119 -18.16 29.64 5.52
C ARG A 119 -17.83 29.26 4.08
N THR A 120 -17.52 30.26 3.27
CA THR A 120 -17.08 30.05 1.89
C THR A 120 -15.70 29.38 1.86
N VAL A 121 -15.57 28.36 1.01
CA VAL A 121 -14.33 27.60 0.87
C VAL A 121 -13.37 28.37 -0.04
N PRO A 122 -12.14 28.68 0.41
CA PRO A 122 -11.15 29.34 -0.45
C PRO A 122 -10.69 28.41 -1.58
N THR A 123 -10.20 28.99 -2.68
CA THR A 123 -9.59 28.21 -3.76
C THR A 123 -8.32 27.52 -3.27
N HIS A 124 -7.94 26.42 -3.94
CA HIS A 124 -6.72 25.69 -3.60
C HIS A 124 -5.48 26.59 -3.57
N ALA A 125 -5.31 27.47 -4.56
CA ALA A 125 -4.19 28.40 -4.62
C ALA A 125 -4.17 29.40 -3.44
N VAL A 126 -5.34 29.87 -2.98
CA VAL A 126 -5.43 30.75 -1.80
C VAL A 126 -5.08 29.98 -0.53
N PHE A 127 -5.58 28.76 -0.38
CA PHE A 127 -5.22 27.89 0.74
C PHE A 127 -3.70 27.64 0.79
N MET A 128 -3.10 27.27 -0.34
CA MET A 128 -1.67 26.98 -0.46
C MET A 128 -0.80 28.20 -0.12
N ARG A 129 -1.20 29.41 -0.55
CA ARG A 129 -0.49 30.64 -0.19
C ARG A 129 -0.56 30.94 1.31
N ARG A 130 -1.74 30.78 1.92
CA ARG A 130 -1.92 30.97 3.37
C ARG A 130 -1.10 29.96 4.17
N LEU A 131 -1.13 28.70 3.74
CA LEU A 131 -0.33 27.63 4.34
C LEU A 131 1.16 27.93 4.23
N HIS A 132 1.62 28.37 3.06
CA HIS A 132 3.02 28.74 2.86
C HIS A 132 3.49 29.87 3.79
N ILE A 133 2.69 30.94 3.93
CA ILE A 133 2.98 32.03 4.85
C ILE A 133 3.01 31.53 6.30
N ALA A 134 2.03 30.72 6.71
CA ALA A 134 1.97 30.16 8.05
C ALA A 134 3.18 29.28 8.38
N LEU A 135 3.65 28.47 7.42
CA LEU A 135 4.84 27.63 7.56
C LEU A 135 6.13 28.44 7.64
N LEU A 136 6.25 29.53 6.88
CA LEU A 136 7.42 30.42 6.95
C LEU A 136 7.47 31.25 8.24
N GLY A 137 6.32 31.49 8.86
CA GLY A 137 6.21 32.21 10.12
C GLY A 137 6.37 31.34 11.38
N GLN A 138 6.65 30.04 11.23
CA GLN A 138 6.90 29.17 12.38
C GLN A 138 8.24 29.49 13.04
N THR A 139 8.26 29.42 14.36
CA THR A 139 9.39 29.67 15.25
C THR A 139 9.77 28.37 15.96
N PRO A 140 11.00 28.21 16.48
CA PRO A 140 11.39 27.03 17.26
C PRO A 140 10.42 26.71 18.40
N GLU A 141 9.84 27.73 19.02
CA GLU A 141 8.86 27.62 20.10
C GLU A 141 7.55 26.96 19.65
N ASP A 142 7.17 27.09 18.37
CA ASP A 142 6.01 26.40 17.79
C ASP A 142 6.22 24.87 17.66
N PHE A 143 7.48 24.41 17.75
CA PHE A 143 7.85 22.98 17.74
C PHE A 143 8.07 22.40 19.15
N ASP A 144 8.10 23.23 20.19
CA ASP A 144 8.20 22.82 21.60
C ASP A 144 6.83 22.52 22.23
N ALA A 145 5.73 22.80 21.52
CA ALA A 145 4.42 22.32 21.91
C ALA A 145 4.39 20.79 21.87
N ASP A 146 4.02 20.20 23.01
CA ASP A 146 3.91 18.75 23.28
C ASP A 146 3.50 17.96 22.03
N ASP A 147 4.17 16.81 21.82
CA ASP A 147 3.97 15.90 20.68
C ASP A 147 2.58 15.25 20.76
N ASP A 148 1.54 16.05 20.55
CA ASP A 148 0.13 15.66 20.55
C ASP A 148 -0.14 14.71 19.36
N LEU A 149 0.79 14.64 18.40
CA LEU A 149 0.82 13.60 17.38
C LEU A 149 1.24 12.24 17.95
N GLY A 150 2.16 12.21 18.92
CA GLY A 150 2.52 11.05 19.72
C GLY A 150 1.29 10.44 20.40
N ASN A 151 0.38 11.26 20.94
CA ASN A 151 -0.89 10.80 21.52
C ASN A 151 -1.88 10.28 20.46
N LEU A 152 -1.89 10.88 19.26
CA LEU A 152 -2.72 10.40 18.13
C LEU A 152 -2.21 9.09 17.48
N VAL A 153 -0.93 8.76 17.64
CA VAL A 153 -0.29 7.56 17.09
C VAL A 153 -0.16 6.43 18.12
N THR A 154 -0.15 6.74 19.41
CA THR A 154 -0.05 5.75 20.51
C THR A 154 -1.38 5.13 20.89
N GLU A 155 -2.51 5.78 20.63
CA GLU A 155 -3.81 5.11 20.69
C GLU A 155 -3.94 4.17 19.48
N PRO A 156 -3.96 2.83 19.67
CA PRO A 156 -4.25 1.94 18.58
C PRO A 156 -5.62 2.34 18.02
N LEU A 157 -5.65 2.74 16.74
CA LEU A 157 -6.88 3.08 16.02
C LEU A 157 -7.99 2.15 16.51
N PRO A 158 -9.11 2.68 17.06
CA PRO A 158 -10.13 1.86 17.69
C PRO A 158 -10.44 0.72 16.74
N SER A 159 -10.22 -0.52 17.22
CA SER A 159 -10.35 -1.73 16.40
C SER A 159 -11.68 -1.65 15.68
N ILE A 160 -11.62 -1.30 14.40
CA ILE A 160 -12.83 -1.07 13.61
C ILE A 160 -13.58 -2.38 13.71
N ALA A 161 -14.79 -2.34 14.27
CA ALA A 161 -15.59 -3.54 14.45
C ALA A 161 -15.58 -4.30 13.12
N HIS A 162 -15.10 -5.55 13.16
CA HIS A 162 -14.91 -6.40 12.00
C HIS A 162 -13.67 -6.18 11.11
N MET A 163 -12.60 -5.54 11.61
CA MET A 163 -11.31 -5.51 10.92
C MET A 163 -10.81 -6.94 10.63
N LEU A 164 -10.24 -7.14 9.44
CA LEU A 164 -9.68 -8.44 9.06
C LEU A 164 -8.30 -8.60 9.67
N GLU A 165 -8.19 -9.59 10.54
CA GLU A 165 -6.95 -9.98 11.19
C GLU A 165 -6.30 -11.13 10.42
N LEU A 166 -4.98 -11.18 10.49
CA LEU A 166 -4.24 -12.28 9.89
C LEU A 166 -4.24 -13.47 10.84
N THR A 167 -4.49 -14.68 10.33
CA THR A 167 -4.47 -15.88 11.16
C THR A 167 -3.06 -16.19 11.67
N ASP A 168 -2.96 -16.57 12.94
CA ASP A 168 -1.73 -17.03 13.59
C ASP A 168 -1.41 -18.50 13.28
N GLU A 169 -2.40 -19.25 12.77
CA GLU A 169 -2.21 -20.64 12.36
C GLU A 169 -1.16 -20.78 11.26
N ARG A 170 -0.20 -21.68 11.47
CA ARG A 170 0.85 -22.01 10.51
C ARG A 170 0.77 -23.48 10.08
N ASN A 171 1.24 -23.74 8.87
CA ASN A 171 1.57 -25.07 8.38
C ASN A 171 3.05 -25.05 7.98
N GLY A 172 3.92 -25.57 8.85
CA GLY A 172 5.37 -25.35 8.77
C GLY A 172 5.73 -23.86 8.81
N MET A 173 6.53 -23.40 7.85
CA MET A 173 6.94 -21.99 7.74
C MET A 173 5.88 -21.08 7.11
N LYS A 174 4.79 -21.63 6.53
CA LYS A 174 3.77 -20.85 5.83
C LYS A 174 2.56 -20.62 6.72
N ARG A 175 1.96 -19.43 6.64
CA ARG A 175 0.66 -19.18 7.28
C ARG A 175 -0.43 -20.00 6.60
N ARG A 176 -1.31 -20.57 7.41
CA ARG A 176 -2.44 -21.36 6.94
C ARG A 176 -3.43 -20.47 6.19
N GLN A 177 -4.00 -21.00 5.12
CA GLN A 177 -4.98 -20.31 4.29
C GLN A 177 -6.30 -21.07 4.29
N TRP A 178 -7.39 -20.33 4.20
CA TRP A 178 -8.75 -20.84 4.29
C TRP A 178 -9.61 -20.29 3.16
N LEU A 179 -10.60 -21.04 2.71
CA LEU A 179 -11.49 -20.59 1.64
C LEU A 179 -12.28 -19.35 2.08
N CYS A 180 -12.30 -18.32 1.26
CA CYS A 180 -13.06 -17.11 1.52
C CYS A 180 -14.56 -17.39 1.40
N LYS A 181 -15.36 -17.01 2.40
CA LYS A 181 -16.81 -17.32 2.44
C LYS A 181 -17.58 -16.72 1.27
N VAL A 182 -17.32 -15.46 0.96
CA VAL A 182 -17.94 -14.78 -0.18
C VAL A 182 -17.46 -15.37 -1.51
N CYS A 183 -16.20 -15.80 -1.61
CA CYS A 183 -15.73 -16.52 -2.79
C CYS A 183 -16.38 -17.88 -2.95
N SER A 184 -16.60 -18.60 -1.87
CA SER A 184 -17.24 -19.92 -1.93
C SER A 184 -18.71 -19.81 -2.32
N ALA A 185 -19.40 -18.78 -1.84
CA ALA A 185 -20.78 -18.50 -2.23
C ALA A 185 -20.93 -18.25 -3.74
N TYR A 186 -20.04 -17.43 -4.31
CA TYR A 186 -20.07 -17.09 -5.73
C TYR A 186 -19.35 -18.11 -6.62
N ALA A 187 -18.73 -19.14 -6.06
CA ALA A 187 -18.09 -20.17 -6.86
C ALA A 187 -19.16 -20.99 -7.62
N GLY A 188 -18.89 -21.23 -8.91
CA GLY A 188 -19.67 -22.16 -9.71
C GLY A 188 -19.42 -23.61 -9.29
N PRO A 189 -20.28 -24.56 -9.73
CA PRO A 189 -20.07 -25.99 -9.49
C PRO A 189 -18.66 -26.42 -9.94
N GLY A 190 -17.93 -27.14 -9.08
CA GLY A 190 -16.58 -27.63 -9.37
C GLY A 190 -15.45 -26.58 -9.36
N VAL A 191 -15.74 -25.30 -9.12
CA VAL A 191 -14.72 -24.24 -9.10
C VAL A 191 -14.15 -24.07 -7.69
N ARG A 192 -12.82 -24.15 -7.57
CA ARG A 192 -12.14 -23.89 -6.29
C ARG A 192 -12.28 -22.44 -5.88
N SER A 193 -12.77 -22.21 -4.66
CA SER A 193 -12.87 -20.88 -4.07
C SER A 193 -11.49 -20.30 -3.74
N PHE A 194 -11.41 -18.97 -3.67
CA PHE A 194 -10.18 -18.27 -3.34
C PHE A 194 -9.78 -18.48 -1.89
N GLU A 195 -8.49 -18.72 -1.64
CA GLU A 195 -7.94 -18.93 -0.31
C GLU A 195 -7.32 -17.65 0.27
N THR A 196 -7.48 -17.45 1.57
CA THR A 196 -7.00 -16.26 2.28
C THR A 196 -6.61 -16.61 3.71
N SER A 197 -5.58 -15.93 4.21
CA SER A 197 -5.13 -16.01 5.61
C SER A 197 -5.80 -14.96 6.50
N TYR A 198 -6.76 -14.18 5.98
CA TYR A 198 -7.43 -13.12 6.71
C TYR A 198 -8.80 -13.59 7.23
N SER A 199 -9.11 -13.27 8.48
CA SER A 199 -10.37 -13.58 9.14
C SER A 199 -10.91 -12.44 9.98
N CYS A 200 -12.23 -12.35 10.08
CA CYS A 200 -12.90 -11.43 10.97
C CYS A 200 -13.14 -12.11 12.32
N ALA A 201 -12.46 -11.67 13.39
CA ALA A 201 -12.61 -12.26 14.72
C ALA A 201 -14.05 -12.12 15.26
N THR A 202 -14.65 -10.95 15.11
CA THR A 202 -16.04 -10.67 15.55
C THR A 202 -17.06 -11.58 14.87
N CYS A 203 -16.99 -11.71 13.53
CA CYS A 203 -17.90 -12.59 12.81
C CYS A 203 -17.60 -14.07 13.05
N THR A 204 -16.34 -14.45 13.27
CA THR A 204 -15.97 -15.82 13.62
C THR A 204 -16.60 -16.25 14.95
N LYS A 205 -16.54 -15.38 15.96
CA LYS A 205 -17.22 -15.59 17.25
C LYS A 205 -18.74 -15.67 17.07
N ALA A 206 -19.33 -14.72 16.34
CA ALA A 206 -20.78 -14.66 16.13
C ALA A 206 -21.35 -15.86 15.35
N LYS A 207 -20.60 -16.41 14.38
CA LYS A 207 -21.02 -17.55 13.56
C LYS A 207 -20.62 -18.91 14.11
N ARG A 208 -19.92 -18.96 15.26
CA ARG A 208 -19.36 -20.21 15.84
C ARG A 208 -18.67 -21.04 14.76
N GLY A 209 -17.79 -20.36 14.04
CA GLY A 209 -17.39 -20.78 12.72
C GLY A 209 -16.43 -19.79 12.07
N ARG A 210 -15.22 -20.22 11.70
CA ARG A 210 -14.21 -19.35 11.06
C ARG A 210 -14.78 -18.57 9.87
N VAL A 211 -14.76 -17.23 9.95
CA VAL A 211 -15.17 -16.30 8.88
C VAL A 211 -13.95 -15.69 8.22
N THR A 212 -13.55 -16.28 7.09
CA THR A 212 -12.39 -15.90 6.27
C THR A 212 -12.82 -15.11 5.05
N LEU A 213 -12.19 -13.95 4.83
CA LEU A 213 -12.61 -12.96 3.82
C LEU A 213 -11.38 -12.40 3.11
N CYS A 214 -11.39 -12.36 1.78
CA CYS A 214 -10.32 -11.70 1.04
C CYS A 214 -10.66 -10.23 0.78
N ASN A 215 -9.66 -9.36 0.71
CA ASN A 215 -9.89 -7.94 0.41
C ASN A 215 -9.85 -7.62 -1.10
N LYS A 216 -10.26 -8.58 -1.94
CA LYS A 216 -10.20 -8.45 -3.41
C LYS A 216 -11.51 -7.89 -3.95
N ALA A 217 -11.45 -6.77 -4.68
CA ALA A 217 -12.59 -6.15 -5.35
C ALA A 217 -13.11 -7.05 -6.49
N ARG A 218 -14.44 -7.23 -6.58
CA ARG A 218 -15.08 -8.12 -7.57
C ARG A 218 -15.47 -7.43 -8.88
N ARG A 219 -14.48 -6.82 -9.56
CA ARG A 219 -14.72 -5.99 -10.75
C ARG A 219 -15.28 -6.71 -11.99
N LEU A 220 -15.24 -8.04 -12.06
CA LEU A 220 -15.35 -8.75 -13.36
C LEU A 220 -16.52 -9.72 -13.54
N GLN A 221 -17.34 -10.01 -12.53
CA GLN A 221 -18.42 -11.01 -12.72
C GLN A 221 -19.81 -10.60 -12.22
N HIS A 222 -19.94 -9.69 -11.25
CA HIS A 222 -21.25 -9.33 -10.66
C HIS A 222 -21.47 -7.81 -10.54
N GLY A 223 -20.74 -7.00 -11.33
CA GLY A 223 -20.91 -5.54 -11.38
C GLY A 223 -20.62 -4.77 -10.08
N SER A 224 -20.05 -5.42 -9.06
CA SER A 224 -19.81 -4.82 -7.74
C SER A 224 -18.36 -4.36 -7.59
N LEU A 225 -18.17 -3.09 -7.21
CA LEU A 225 -16.87 -2.54 -6.83
C LEU A 225 -16.45 -2.94 -5.41
N LEU A 226 -17.32 -3.63 -4.66
CA LEU A 226 -17.07 -4.02 -3.28
C LEU A 226 -16.06 -5.19 -3.18
N THR A 227 -15.25 -5.18 -2.14
CA THR A 227 -14.41 -6.32 -1.75
C THR A 227 -15.24 -7.40 -1.07
N CYS A 228 -14.74 -8.64 -0.99
CA CYS A 228 -15.44 -9.69 -0.23
C CYS A 228 -15.65 -9.30 1.24
N ASN A 229 -14.72 -8.54 1.83
CA ASN A 229 -14.91 -7.95 3.15
C ASN A 229 -16.17 -7.07 3.21
N GLN A 230 -16.27 -6.12 2.29
CA GLN A 230 -17.41 -5.20 2.22
C GLN A 230 -18.72 -5.91 1.89
N ILE A 231 -18.70 -6.91 0.99
CA ILE A 231 -19.90 -7.71 0.69
C ILE A 231 -20.41 -8.41 1.94
N TRP A 232 -19.53 -9.04 2.72
CA TRP A 232 -19.91 -9.73 3.94
C TRP A 232 -20.48 -8.78 5.00
N HIS A 233 -19.81 -7.66 5.26
CA HIS A 233 -20.19 -6.75 6.34
C HIS A 233 -21.35 -5.83 5.96
N GLN A 234 -21.34 -5.25 4.76
CA GLN A 234 -22.33 -4.26 4.32
C GLN A 234 -23.55 -4.93 3.69
N ARG A 235 -23.33 -5.80 2.69
CA ARG A 235 -24.44 -6.38 1.91
C ARG A 235 -25.09 -7.55 2.60
N TRP A 236 -24.30 -8.42 3.24
CA TRP A 236 -24.81 -9.58 3.98
C TRP A 236 -24.98 -9.30 5.48
N ARG A 237 -24.85 -8.04 5.91
CA ARG A 237 -25.03 -7.60 7.31
C ARG A 237 -24.31 -8.50 8.30
N ASN A 238 -22.98 -8.61 8.16
CA ASN A 238 -22.14 -9.50 8.98
C ASN A 238 -22.50 -10.99 8.87
N GLY A 239 -23.08 -11.39 7.76
CA GLY A 239 -23.51 -12.76 7.47
C GLY A 239 -24.92 -13.12 7.96
N THR A 240 -25.74 -12.17 8.41
CA THR A 240 -27.15 -12.43 8.78
C THR A 240 -28.11 -12.35 7.59
N ALA A 241 -27.77 -11.56 6.57
CA ALA A 241 -28.58 -11.34 5.37
C ALA A 241 -27.91 -11.97 4.12
N ILE A 242 -27.45 -13.22 4.23
CA ILE A 242 -26.90 -13.97 3.10
C ILE A 242 -28.08 -14.39 2.21
N PRO A 243 -28.03 -14.16 0.88
CA PRO A 243 -29.08 -14.65 -0.03
C PRO A 243 -29.29 -16.16 0.12
N HIS A 244 -30.55 -16.59 0.22
CA HIS A 244 -30.92 -17.98 0.45
C HIS A 244 -30.28 -18.96 -0.55
N GLU A 245 -30.23 -18.55 -1.82
CA GLU A 245 -29.59 -19.28 -2.92
C GLU A 245 -28.09 -19.53 -2.73
N LEU A 246 -27.42 -18.77 -1.86
CA LEU A 246 -25.97 -18.84 -1.64
C LEU A 246 -25.61 -19.49 -0.30
N GLN A 247 -26.58 -19.62 0.61
CA GLN A 247 -26.32 -20.05 1.98
C GLN A 247 -25.74 -21.46 2.05
N HIS A 248 -26.28 -22.40 1.26
CA HIS A 248 -25.82 -23.79 1.19
C HIS A 248 -24.38 -23.96 0.69
N LYS A 249 -23.83 -22.94 0.01
CA LYS A 249 -22.45 -22.95 -0.52
C LYS A 249 -21.42 -22.50 0.50
N ILE A 250 -21.85 -21.93 1.63
CA ILE A 250 -20.97 -21.40 2.66
C ILE A 250 -20.88 -22.40 3.81
N ARG A 251 -19.70 -22.95 4.01
CA ARG A 251 -19.41 -23.84 5.16
C ARG A 251 -18.66 -23.07 6.24
N PHE A 252 -19.10 -23.20 7.48
CA PHE A 252 -18.40 -22.68 8.65
C PHE A 252 -17.66 -23.84 9.32
N VAL A 253 -16.34 -23.74 9.38
CA VAL A 253 -15.46 -24.81 9.87
C VAL A 253 -14.43 -24.16 10.77
N ASP A 254 -14.35 -24.61 12.02
CA ASP A 254 -13.40 -24.07 13.00
C ASP A 254 -12.03 -24.76 12.95
N ARG A 255 -12.01 -26.04 12.54
CA ARG A 255 -10.78 -26.84 12.44
C ARG A 255 -10.80 -27.64 11.14
N ARG A 256 -9.67 -27.67 10.42
CA ARG A 256 -9.49 -28.57 9.29
C ARG A 256 -9.34 -29.99 9.86
N ARG A 257 -9.87 -31.02 9.18
CA ARG A 257 -9.55 -32.40 9.56
C ARG A 257 -8.02 -32.52 9.63
N PRO A 258 -7.46 -33.22 10.63
CA PRO A 258 -6.07 -33.62 10.60
C PRO A 258 -5.79 -34.24 9.23
N GLU A 259 -4.74 -33.79 8.55
CA GLU A 259 -4.25 -34.51 7.38
C GLU A 259 -3.81 -35.87 7.92
N VAL A 260 -4.48 -36.94 7.49
CA VAL A 260 -4.01 -38.31 7.72
C VAL A 260 -2.65 -38.35 7.05
N ALA A 261 -1.58 -38.53 7.83
CA ALA A 261 -0.26 -38.73 7.29
C ALA A 261 -0.35 -39.92 6.33
N SER A 262 -0.07 -39.68 5.06
CA SER A 262 0.14 -40.77 4.12
C SER A 262 1.38 -41.53 4.59
N GLU A 263 1.17 -42.74 5.09
CA GLU A 263 2.21 -43.76 5.19
C GLU A 263 2.72 -44.04 3.77
N ALA A 264 3.93 -43.58 3.46
CA ALA A 264 4.77 -43.86 2.29
C ALA A 264 5.92 -42.83 2.34
N GLU A 265 7.22 -43.13 2.44
CA GLU A 265 8.00 -44.34 2.21
C GLU A 265 9.21 -44.30 3.18
N GLU A 266 9.38 -45.35 3.99
CA GLU A 266 10.71 -45.75 4.47
C GLU A 266 11.33 -46.60 3.35
N GLU A 267 12.34 -46.07 2.66
CA GLU A 267 13.34 -46.84 1.92
C GLU A 267 14.49 -45.91 1.51
N GLU A 268 15.51 -45.84 2.36
CA GLU A 268 16.97 -45.95 2.11
C GLU A 268 17.80 -45.40 3.28
#